data_AF-A0A401YA29-F1
#
_entry.id   AF-A0A401YA29-F1
#
_cell.length_a   1.000
_cell.length_b   1.000
_cell.length_c   1.000
_cell.angle_alpha   90.00
_cell.angle_beta   90.00
_cell.angle_gamma   90.00
#
_symmetry.space_group_name_H-M   'P 1'
#
loop_
_entity.id
_entity.type
_entity.pdbx_description
1 polymer ?
#
loop_
_entity_poly.entity_id
_entity_poly.type
_entity_poly.pdbx_seq_one_letter_code
_entity_poly.pdbx_strand_id
1 'polypeptide(L)'
;MNTPALRKLVDGYFHQDWYAVYGDESLVVQDFVDGEPDLAPLLAEEIREVVTTLTGDVDIRDYLLGLGSCYTVAPDTTYREWLTEVAKRIEEYLAHS
;
A
#
# COMPACT_ATOMS: atom_id res chain seq x y z
N MET A 1 -8.84 -12.71 -3.11
CA MET A 1 -8.05 -12.24 -1.96
C MET A 1 -8.90 -11.24 -1.19
N ASN A 2 -8.94 -11.34 0.13
CA ASN A 2 -9.64 -10.38 0.99
C ASN A 2 -8.60 -9.47 1.63
N THR A 3 -8.49 -8.24 1.14
CA THR A 3 -7.40 -7.31 1.54
C THR A 3 -7.94 -5.98 2.08
N PRO A 4 -8.64 -5.99 3.23
CA PRO A 4 -9.22 -4.78 3.81
C PRO A 4 -8.17 -3.71 4.17
N ALA A 5 -7.00 -4.10 4.69
CA ALA A 5 -5.95 -3.14 5.02
C ALA A 5 -5.36 -2.49 3.77
N LEU A 6 -5.08 -3.27 2.72
CA LEU A 6 -4.58 -2.77 1.45
C LEU A 6 -5.60 -1.86 0.78
N ARG A 7 -6.89 -2.25 0.80
CA ARG A 7 -7.97 -1.40 0.28
C ARG A 7 -7.98 -0.07 1.01
N LYS A 8 -7.95 -0.08 2.34
CA LYS A 8 -7.98 1.14 3.14
C LYS A 8 -6.77 2.03 2.87
N LEU A 9 -5.59 1.45 2.71
CA LEU A 9 -4.39 2.18 2.33
C LEU A 9 -4.57 2.87 0.96
N VAL A 10 -4.96 2.14 -0.08
CA VAL A 10 -4.95 2.69 -1.45
C VAL A 10 -6.14 3.59 -1.78
N ASP A 11 -7.30 3.34 -1.19
CA ASP A 11 -8.53 4.14 -1.38
C ASP A 11 -8.59 5.32 -0.39
N GLY A 12 -8.12 5.11 0.83
CA GLY A 12 -8.25 6.07 1.93
C GLY A 12 -7.05 6.99 2.13
N TYR A 13 -5.83 6.49 1.93
CA TYR A 13 -4.60 7.22 2.26
C TYR A 13 -3.84 7.67 1.00
N PHE A 14 -3.72 6.79 0.00
CA PHE A 14 -3.26 7.14 -1.35
C PHE A 14 -4.40 7.65 -2.25
N HIS A 15 -5.30 8.46 -1.69
CA HIS A 15 -6.36 9.15 -2.43
C HIS A 15 -5.77 10.13 -3.47
N GLN A 16 -6.58 10.62 -4.41
CA GLN A 16 -6.15 11.51 -5.50
C GLN A 16 -5.19 12.64 -5.08
N ASP A 17 -5.48 13.32 -3.97
CA ASP A 17 -4.69 14.45 -3.47
C ASP A 17 -3.57 14.09 -2.48
N TRP A 18 -3.21 12.81 -2.34
CA TRP A 18 -2.26 12.35 -1.32
C TRP A 18 -0.94 13.13 -1.37
N TYR A 19 -0.43 13.41 -2.57
CA TYR A 19 0.83 14.14 -2.72
C TYR A 19 0.73 15.59 -2.25
N ALA A 20 -0.43 16.24 -2.38
CA ALA A 20 -0.64 17.58 -1.87
C ALA A 20 -0.76 17.62 -0.33
N VAL A 21 -1.24 16.52 0.27
CA VAL A 21 -1.43 16.39 1.73
C VAL A 21 -0.12 15.99 2.43
N TYR A 22 0.54 14.95 1.91
CA TYR A 22 1.68 14.32 2.56
C TYR A 22 3.02 14.69 1.92
N GLY A 23 3.06 14.90 0.59
CA GLY A 23 4.29 15.18 -0.17
C GLY A 23 5.26 14.00 -0.31
N ASP A 24 5.15 12.97 0.52
CA ASP A 24 6.02 11.80 0.52
C ASP A 24 5.26 10.54 0.93
N GLU A 25 5.55 9.42 0.26
CA GLU A 25 4.89 8.13 0.51
C GLU A 25 5.14 7.60 1.93
N SER A 26 6.31 7.87 2.51
CA SER A 26 6.64 7.41 3.87
C SER A 26 5.73 8.05 4.91
N LEU A 27 5.28 9.29 4.68
CA LEU A 27 4.34 10.00 5.54
C LEU A 27 2.91 9.45 5.40
N VAL A 28 2.53 9.02 4.20
CA VAL A 28 1.25 8.31 3.97
C VAL A 28 1.23 7.00 4.77
N VAL A 29 2.31 6.21 4.68
CA VAL A 29 2.42 4.94 5.38
C VAL A 29 2.46 5.14 6.89
N GLN A 30 3.17 6.17 7.37
CA GLN A 30 3.19 6.52 8.80
C GLN A 30 1.78 6.86 9.32
N ASP A 31 1.06 7.74 8.62
CA ASP A 31 -0.30 8.14 9.02
C ASP A 31 -1.28 6.97 8.98
N PHE A 32 -1.09 6.01 8.07
CA PHE A 32 -1.86 4.76 8.06
C PHE A 32 -1.58 3.91 9.30
N VAL A 33 -0.32 3.77 9.71
CA VAL A 33 0.05 3.00 10.92
C VAL A 33 -0.54 3.63 12.18
N ASP A 34 -0.46 4.96 12.29
CA ASP A 34 -0.97 5.69 13.45
C ASP A 34 -2.51 5.75 13.48
N GLY A 35 -3.14 5.89 12.32
CA GLY A 35 -4.59 6.05 12.18
C GLY A 35 -5.39 4.75 12.18
N GLU A 36 -4.78 3.64 11.77
CA GLU A 36 -5.46 2.34 11.60
C GLU A 36 -4.76 1.21 12.39
N PRO A 37 -4.67 1.28 13.73
CA PRO A 37 -3.92 0.31 14.54
C PRO A 37 -4.45 -1.13 14.43
N ASP A 38 -5.72 -1.31 14.05
CA ASP A 38 -6.33 -2.63 13.84
C ASP A 38 -6.01 -3.22 12.45
N LEU A 39 -5.70 -2.37 11.46
CA LEU A 39 -5.43 -2.80 10.08
C LEU A 39 -3.92 -2.83 9.77
N ALA A 40 -3.13 -1.95 10.39
CA ALA A 40 -1.70 -1.84 10.17
C ALA A 40 -0.95 -3.19 10.30
N PRO A 41 -1.23 -4.03 11.30
CA PRO A 41 -0.57 -5.34 11.43
C PRO A 41 -0.90 -6.32 10.30
N LEU A 42 -2.02 -6.13 9.58
CA LEU A 42 -2.47 -7.04 8.52
C LEU A 42 -1.84 -6.71 7.16
N LEU A 43 -1.48 -5.44 6.94
CA LEU A 43 -1.16 -4.94 5.60
C LEU A 43 0.05 -5.64 4.97
N ALA A 44 1.10 -5.94 5.74
CA ALA A 44 2.27 -6.64 5.21
C ALA A 44 1.93 -8.07 4.73
N GLU A 45 1.03 -8.78 5.42
CA GLU A 45 0.57 -10.10 5.01
C GLU A 45 -0.32 -10.03 3.76
N GLU A 46 -1.27 -9.08 3.72
CA GLU A 46 -2.13 -8.87 2.56
C GLU A 46 -1.31 -8.52 1.30
N ILE A 47 -0.30 -7.66 1.43
CA ILE A 47 0.62 -7.35 0.33
C ILE A 47 1.35 -8.61 -0.14
N ARG A 48 1.88 -9.42 0.79
CA ARG A 48 2.53 -10.69 0.45
C ARG A 48 1.59 -11.64 -0.30
N GLU A 49 0.33 -11.75 0.11
CA GLU A 49 -0.68 -12.55 -0.59
C GLU A 49 -0.87 -12.05 -2.03
N VAL A 50 -1.00 -10.73 -2.22
CA VAL A 50 -1.20 -10.11 -3.54
C VAL A 50 -0.01 -10.35 -4.46
N VAL A 51 1.22 -10.06 -4.01
CA VAL A 51 2.41 -10.21 -4.85
C VAL A 51 2.73 -11.69 -5.12
N THR A 52 2.36 -12.62 -4.24
CA THR A 52 2.56 -14.06 -4.51
C THR A 52 1.49 -14.64 -5.42
N THR A 53 0.25 -14.15 -5.34
CA THR A 53 -0.89 -14.64 -6.13
C THR A 53 -0.90 -14.07 -7.55
N LEU A 54 -0.63 -12.77 -7.71
CA LEU A 54 -0.64 -12.08 -9.00
C LEU A 54 0.78 -12.04 -9.55
N THR A 55 1.02 -12.70 -10.68
CA THR A 55 2.37 -12.82 -11.25
C THR A 55 2.76 -11.65 -12.14
N GLY A 56 1.80 -11.02 -12.85
CA GLY A 56 2.04 -9.87 -13.71
C GLY A 56 1.88 -8.54 -12.98
N ASP A 57 2.73 -7.56 -13.30
CA ASP A 57 2.61 -6.21 -12.73
C ASP A 57 1.32 -5.51 -13.20
N VAL A 58 0.86 -5.82 -14.42
CA VAL A 58 -0.43 -5.37 -14.95
C VAL A 58 -1.59 -5.93 -14.13
N ASP A 59 -1.52 -7.19 -13.70
CA ASP A 59 -2.57 -7.80 -12.87
C ASP A 59 -2.61 -7.15 -11.48
N ILE A 60 -1.43 -6.85 -10.91
CA ILE A 60 -1.32 -6.11 -9.65
C ILE A 60 -1.92 -4.71 -9.79
N ARG A 61 -1.56 -3.97 -10.84
CA ARG A 61 -2.16 -2.66 -11.13
C ARG A 61 -3.67 -2.74 -11.21
N ASP A 62 -4.21 -3.67 -12.00
CA ASP A 62 -5.65 -3.78 -12.24
C ASP A 62 -6.39 -4.19 -10.95
N TYR A 63 -5.75 -5.02 -10.12
CA TYR A 63 -6.25 -5.34 -8.78
C TYR A 63 -6.31 -4.10 -7.88
N LEU A 64 -5.24 -3.31 -7.80
CA LEU A 64 -5.19 -2.08 -7.01
C LEU A 64 -6.21 -1.05 -7.49
N LEU A 65 -6.39 -0.89 -8.81
CA LEU A 65 -7.45 -0.06 -9.39
C LEU A 65 -8.83 -0.55 -8.95
N GLY A 66 -9.07 -1.86 -8.92
CA GLY A 66 -10.29 -2.47 -8.40
C GLY A 66 -10.54 -2.23 -6.90
N LEU A 67 -9.49 -1.93 -6.13
CA LEU A 67 -9.59 -1.52 -4.72
C LEU A 67 -9.87 -0.03 -4.53
N GLY A 68 -9.81 0.78 -5.60
CA GLY A 68 -9.99 2.24 -5.53
C GLY A 68 -8.69 3.05 -5.63
N SER A 69 -7.55 2.40 -5.89
CA SER A 69 -6.26 3.10 -5.96
C SER A 69 -6.27 4.21 -7.01
N CYS A 70 -5.83 5.40 -6.61
CA CYS A 70 -5.50 6.52 -7.50
C CYS A 70 -3.99 6.65 -7.73
N TYR A 71 -3.19 5.81 -7.08
CA TYR A 71 -1.74 5.90 -7.10
C TYR A 71 -1.15 5.31 -8.38
N THR A 72 -0.15 6.00 -8.94
CA THR A 72 0.62 5.55 -10.10
C THR A 72 2.10 5.55 -9.74
N VAL A 73 2.75 4.40 -9.89
CA VAL A 73 4.19 4.26 -9.67
C VAL A 73 5.02 5.10 -10.64
N ALA A 74 6.25 5.45 -10.24
CA ALA A 74 7.22 6.09 -11.11
C ALA A 74 7.62 5.19 -12.31
N PRO A 75 8.07 5.76 -13.45
CA PRO A 75 8.39 5.00 -14.66
C PRO A 75 9.48 3.93 -14.52
N ASP A 76 10.33 4.05 -13.50
CA ASP A 76 11.46 3.17 -13.18
C ASP A 76 11.15 2.16 -12.06
N THR A 77 9.87 2.01 -11.69
CA THR A 77 9.38 1.09 -10.66
C THR A 77 8.13 0.35 -11.14
N THR A 78 7.93 -0.84 -10.58
CA THR A 78 6.73 -1.66 -10.77
C THR A 78 5.79 -1.58 -9.56
N TYR A 79 4.50 -1.86 -9.74
CA TYR A 79 3.56 -1.94 -8.61
C TYR A 79 3.99 -3.02 -7.61
N ARG A 80 4.57 -4.13 -8.08
CA ARG A 80 5.15 -5.15 -7.22
C ARG A 80 6.25 -4.60 -6.32
N GLU A 81 7.21 -3.88 -6.88
CA GLU A 81 8.33 -3.31 -6.12
C GLU A 81 7.82 -2.28 -5.12
N TRP A 82 6.92 -1.40 -5.54
CA TRP A 82 6.28 -0.41 -4.67
C TRP A 82 5.55 -1.08 -3.49
N LEU A 83 4.68 -2.06 -3.75
CA LEU A 83 3.98 -2.79 -2.69
C LEU A 83 4.96 -3.49 -1.73
N THR A 84 6.01 -4.11 -2.27
CA THR A 84 7.03 -4.78 -1.45
C THR A 84 7.73 -3.80 -0.51
N GLU A 85 8.02 -2.59 -0.98
CA GLU A 85 8.64 -1.54 -0.17
C GLU A 85 7.65 -0.97 0.87
N VAL A 86 6.36 -0.83 0.53
CA VAL A 86 5.31 -0.47 1.51
C VAL A 86 5.22 -1.50 2.63
N ALA A 87 5.22 -2.80 2.31
CA ALA A 87 5.19 -3.87 3.32
C ALA A 87 6.40 -3.78 4.26
N LYS A 88 7.60 -3.55 3.71
CA LYS A 88 8.83 -3.38 4.50
C LYS A 88 8.73 -2.17 5.45
N ARG A 89 8.25 -1.02 4.98
CA ARG A 89 8.10 0.19 5.80
C ARG A 89 7.14 -0.01 6.96
N ILE A 90 6.04 -0.71 6.74
CA ILE A 90 5.07 -1.00 7.80
C ILE A 90 5.67 -1.90 8.87
N GLU A 91 6.41 -2.94 8.46
CA GLU A 91 7.12 -3.81 9.40
C GLU A 91 8.16 -3.03 10.21
N GLU A 92 8.88 -2.11 9.56
CA GLU A 92 9.83 -1.21 10.23
C GLU A 92 9.11 -0.30 11.25
N TYR A 93 7.98 0.33 10.89
CA TYR A 93 7.23 1.18 11.81
C TYR A 93 6.66 0.40 13.00
N LEU A 94 6.03 -0.75 12.76
CA LEU A 94 5.44 -1.58 13.81
C LEU A 94 6.49 -2.17 14.76
N ALA A 95 7.72 -2.37 14.30
CA ALA A 95 8.81 -2.83 15.17
C ALA A 95 9.34 -1.73 16.11
N HIS A 96 9.05 -0.46 15.82
CA HIS A 96 9.54 0.70 16.58
C HIS A 96 8.42 1.52 17.25
N SER A 97 7.16 1.11 17.11
CA SER A 97 5.96 1.71 17.71
C SER A 97 5.66 1.24 19.13
#